data_AF-A0A1M6SU77-F1
#
_entry.id   AF-A0A1M6SU77-F1
#
_cell.length_a   1.000
_cell.length_b   1.000
_cell.length_c   1.000
_cell.angle_alpha   90.00
_cell.angle_beta   90.00
_cell.angle_gamma   90.00
#
_symmetry.space_group_name_H-M   'P 1'
#
loop_
_entity.id
_entity.type
_entity.pdbx_description
1 polymer ?
#
loop_
_entity_poly.entity_id
_entity_poly.type
_entity_poly.pdbx_seq_one_letter_code
_entity_poly.pdbx_strand_id
1 'polypeptide(L)'
;MARPFEKLPSGAKTHLEAMAATGLLSESAAATALGMPLSEFRRVIGEHKPSTAIWDNALAVERDQLLKALYNKAVEGDTKAAQTLLAVRHGMSEKQPQGNSERVSVVFNLPAAMDAAEYAKAVRVAQVSLPDGS
;
A
#
# COMPACT_ATOMS: atom_id res chain seq x y z
N MET A 1 19.41 -42.96 -2.54
CA MET A 1 18.47 -41.85 -2.81
C MET A 1 19.21 -40.79 -3.59
N ALA A 2 18.90 -40.60 -4.87
CA ALA A 2 19.56 -39.59 -5.70
C ALA A 2 19.11 -38.20 -5.25
N ARG A 3 20.05 -37.28 -4.98
CA ARG A 3 19.77 -35.87 -4.70
C ARG A 3 19.36 -35.22 -6.03
N PRO A 4 18.06 -34.94 -6.30
CA PRO A 4 17.66 -34.77 -7.69
C PRO A 4 18.00 -33.38 -8.23
N PHE A 5 17.90 -32.33 -7.41
CA PHE A 5 18.15 -30.96 -7.85
C PHE A 5 18.81 -30.13 -6.74
N GLU A 6 20.03 -29.66 -6.99
CA GLU A 6 20.73 -28.70 -6.11
C GLU A 6 20.71 -27.28 -6.69
N LYS A 7 20.47 -27.17 -8.01
CA LYS A 7 20.42 -25.92 -8.78
C LYS A 7 19.36 -26.02 -9.88
N LEU A 8 18.92 -24.87 -10.37
CA LEU A 8 18.05 -24.84 -11.55
C LEU A 8 18.78 -25.39 -12.80
N PRO A 9 18.07 -26.04 -13.74
CA PRO A 9 18.64 -26.52 -14.99
C PRO A 9 19.30 -25.40 -15.80
N SER A 10 20.31 -25.75 -16.61
CA SER A 10 20.90 -24.82 -17.57
C SER A 10 19.83 -24.34 -18.56
N GLY A 11 19.70 -23.02 -18.74
CA GLY A 11 18.66 -22.42 -19.59
C GLY A 11 17.34 -22.10 -18.87
N ALA A 12 17.20 -22.47 -17.59
CA ALA A 12 16.02 -22.13 -16.79
C ALA A 12 15.76 -20.61 -16.75
N LYS A 13 16.82 -19.80 -16.70
CA LYS A 13 16.72 -18.34 -16.74
C LYS A 13 15.93 -17.85 -17.96
N THR A 14 16.34 -18.26 -19.15
CA THR A 14 15.70 -17.82 -20.41
C THR A 14 14.26 -18.29 -20.51
N HIS A 15 13.97 -19.51 -20.06
CA HIS A 15 12.60 -20.04 -20.06
C HIS A 15 11.69 -19.32 -19.06
N LEU A 16 12.17 -19.05 -17.85
CA LEU A 16 11.41 -18.32 -16.83
C LEU A 16 11.17 -16.86 -17.25
N GLU A 17 12.17 -16.19 -17.83
CA GLU A 17 12.02 -14.83 -18.36
C GLU A 17 11.03 -14.79 -19.54
N ALA A 18 11.06 -15.79 -20.43
CA ALA A 18 10.10 -15.89 -21.53
C ALA A 18 8.66 -16.12 -21.04
N MET A 19 8.47 -16.94 -20.00
CA MET A 19 7.17 -17.15 -19.37
C MET A 19 6.69 -15.92 -18.58
N ALA A 20 7.61 -15.19 -17.94
CA ALA A 20 7.31 -13.93 -17.28
C ALA A 20 6.85 -12.87 -18.29
N ALA A 21 7.47 -12.82 -19.48
CA ALA A 21 7.10 -11.89 -20.53
C ALA A 21 5.67 -12.11 -21.07
N THR A 22 5.15 -13.33 -20.98
CA THR A 22 3.77 -13.66 -21.39
C THR A 22 2.75 -13.52 -20.25
N GLY A 23 3.18 -13.26 -19.02
CA GLY A 23 2.31 -13.10 -17.85
C GLY A 23 1.69 -14.40 -17.35
N LEU A 24 2.32 -15.54 -17.63
CA LEU A 24 1.85 -16.88 -17.23
C LEU A 24 2.76 -17.51 -16.16
N LEU A 25 3.52 -16.69 -15.40
CA LEU A 25 4.45 -17.22 -14.43
C LEU A 25 3.67 -17.67 -13.19
N SER A 26 3.58 -18.98 -13.00
CA SER A 26 3.15 -19.58 -11.74
C SER A 26 4.20 -20.59 -11.29
N GLU A 27 4.36 -20.79 -9.98
CA GLU A 27 5.35 -21.74 -9.46
C GLU A 27 5.13 -23.15 -10.01
N SER A 28 3.88 -23.57 -10.16
CA SER A 28 3.52 -24.87 -10.72
C SER A 28 3.83 -24.97 -12.22
N ALA A 29 3.52 -23.92 -13.00
CA ALA A 29 3.87 -23.88 -14.42
C ALA A 29 5.39 -23.83 -14.63
N ALA A 30 6.12 -23.07 -13.81
CA ALA A 30 7.58 -23.00 -13.80
C ALA A 30 8.21 -24.36 -13.47
N ALA A 31 7.73 -25.02 -12.41
CA ALA A 31 8.21 -26.36 -12.05
C ALA A 31 7.96 -27.36 -13.19
N THR A 32 6.78 -27.32 -13.81
CA THR A 32 6.40 -28.20 -14.92
C THR A 32 7.25 -27.94 -16.17
N ALA A 33 7.45 -26.66 -16.54
CA ALA A 33 8.26 -26.27 -17.68
C ALA A 33 9.74 -26.65 -17.52
N LEU A 34 10.23 -26.67 -16.28
CA LEU A 34 11.60 -27.08 -15.96
C LEU A 34 11.74 -28.60 -15.73
N GLY A 35 10.64 -29.36 -15.84
CA GLY A 35 10.64 -30.81 -15.66
C GLY A 35 10.95 -31.25 -14.23
N MET A 36 10.66 -30.41 -13.23
CA MET A 36 10.94 -30.70 -11.82
C MET A 36 9.67 -30.72 -10.96
N PRO A 37 9.65 -31.49 -9.86
CA PRO A 37 8.57 -31.42 -8.88
C PRO A 37 8.48 -30.05 -8.22
N LEU A 38 7.26 -29.57 -7.93
CA LEU A 38 7.03 -28.29 -7.26
C LEU A 38 7.72 -28.19 -5.89
N SER A 39 7.78 -29.29 -5.15
CA SER A 39 8.48 -29.35 -3.86
C SER A 39 9.98 -29.10 -4.01
N GLU A 40 10.60 -29.67 -5.04
CA GLU A 40 12.02 -29.48 -5.34
C GLU A 40 12.30 -28.07 -5.87
N PHE A 41 11.41 -27.52 -6.71
CA PHE A 41 11.53 -26.14 -7.20
C PHE A 41 11.54 -25.13 -6.05
N ARG A 42 10.58 -25.24 -5.12
CA ARG A 42 10.51 -24.38 -3.93
C ARG A 42 11.75 -24.52 -3.05
N ARG A 43 12.23 -25.75 -2.87
CA ARG A 43 13.45 -26.04 -2.11
C ARG A 43 14.67 -25.39 -2.76
N VAL A 44 14.88 -25.57 -4.07
CA VAL A 44 16.02 -25.00 -4.80
C VAL A 44 16.01 -23.47 -4.80
N ILE A 45 14.84 -22.83 -4.90
CA ILE A 45 14.72 -21.37 -4.79
C ILE A 45 15.03 -20.89 -3.36
N GLY A 46 14.66 -21.66 -2.33
CA GLY A 46 14.97 -21.30 -0.95
C GLY A 46 16.44 -21.54 -0.55
N GLU A 47 17.08 -22.58 -1.08
CA GLU A 47 18.42 -23.02 -0.65
C GLU A 47 19.55 -22.44 -1.50
N HIS A 48 19.33 -22.19 -2.79
CA HIS A 48 20.38 -21.77 -3.74
C HIS A 48 20.22 -20.31 -4.19
N LYS A 49 20.98 -19.40 -3.57
CA LYS A 49 20.91 -17.93 -3.82
C LYS A 49 20.92 -17.53 -5.31
N PRO A 50 21.76 -18.11 -6.19
CA PRO A 50 21.73 -17.77 -7.61
C PRO A 50 20.41 -18.17 -8.30
N SER A 51 19.78 -19.27 -7.87
CA SER A 51 18.47 -19.69 -8.37
C SER A 51 17.37 -18.74 -7.91
N THR A 52 17.44 -18.30 -6.64
CA THR A 52 16.54 -17.27 -6.09
C THR A 52 16.61 -15.99 -6.91
N ALA A 53 17.82 -15.50 -7.21
CA ALA A 53 17.98 -14.29 -8.00
C ALA A 53 17.40 -14.41 -9.41
N ILE A 54 17.51 -15.57 -10.06
CA ILE A 54 16.89 -15.82 -11.36
C ILE A 54 15.36 -15.76 -11.25
N TRP A 55 14.81 -16.36 -10.21
CA TRP A 55 13.36 -16.35 -9.96
C TRP A 55 12.83 -14.96 -9.66
N ASP A 56 13.51 -14.20 -8.80
CA ASP A 56 13.15 -12.83 -8.44
C ASP A 56 13.20 -11.91 -9.67
N ASN A 57 14.19 -12.08 -10.54
CA ASN A 57 14.25 -11.35 -11.81
C ASN A 57 13.07 -11.69 -12.72
N ALA A 58 12.68 -12.96 -12.83
CA ALA A 58 11.52 -13.36 -13.61
C ALA A 58 10.23 -12.75 -13.05
N LEU A 59 10.03 -12.77 -11.73
CA LEU A 59 8.89 -12.11 -11.07
C LEU A 59 8.87 -10.60 -11.31
N ALA A 60 10.04 -9.94 -11.32
CA ALA A 60 10.13 -8.52 -11.62
C ALA A 60 9.66 -8.22 -13.06
N VAL A 61 10.11 -9.01 -14.04
CA VAL A 61 9.68 -8.88 -15.44
C VAL A 61 8.17 -9.08 -15.60
N GLU A 62 7.60 -10.08 -14.94
CA GLU A 62 6.15 -10.32 -14.96
C GLU A 62 5.38 -9.14 -14.35
N ARG A 63 5.84 -8.64 -13.21
CA ARG A 63 5.20 -7.49 -12.55
C ARG A 63 5.20 -6.27 -13.46
N ASP A 64 6.31 -5.99 -14.13
CA ASP A 64 6.41 -4.85 -15.04
C ASP A 64 5.50 -5.01 -16.26
N GLN A 65 5.35 -6.23 -16.79
CA GLN A 65 4.38 -6.51 -17.86
C GLN A 65 2.94 -6.33 -17.40
N LEU A 66 2.60 -6.84 -16.23
CA LEU A 66 1.25 -6.70 -15.67
C LEU A 66 0.91 -5.24 -15.40
N LEU A 67 1.85 -4.46 -14.85
CA LEU A 67 1.69 -3.03 -14.65
C LEU A 67 1.51 -2.28 -15.97
N LYS A 68 2.28 -2.64 -17.01
CA LYS A 68 2.13 -2.05 -18.35
C LYS A 68 0.76 -2.35 -18.96
N ALA A 69 0.30 -3.60 -18.90
CA ALA A 69 -1.01 -3.98 -19.39
C ALA A 69 -2.14 -3.26 -18.64
N LEU A 70 -2.00 -3.11 -17.32
CA LEU A 70 -2.98 -2.44 -16.47
C LEU A 70 -2.99 -0.92 -16.70
N TYR A 71 -1.82 -0.31 -16.95
CA TYR A 71 -1.71 1.08 -17.40
C TYR A 71 -2.42 1.31 -18.73
N ASN A 72 -2.20 0.44 -19.72
CA ASN A 72 -2.86 0.56 -21.03
C ASN A 72 -4.39 0.51 -20.87
N LYS A 73 -4.92 -0.43 -20.08
CA LYS A 73 -6.36 -0.51 -19.79
C LYS A 73 -6.90 0.75 -19.08
N ALA A 74 -6.13 1.30 -18.15
CA ALA A 74 -6.51 2.55 -17.48
C ALA A 74 -6.58 3.73 -18.47
N VAL A 75 -5.65 3.81 -19.42
CA VAL A 75 -5.66 4.82 -20.49
C VAL A 75 -6.84 4.64 -21.44
N GLU A 76 -7.24 3.39 -21.73
CA GLU A 76 -8.42 3.07 -22.53
C GLU A 76 -9.76 3.41 -21.84
N GLY A 77 -9.71 3.83 -20.57
CA GLY A 77 -10.88 4.32 -19.82
C GLY A 77 -11.45 3.33 -18.81
N ASP A 78 -10.77 2.22 -18.52
CA ASP A 78 -11.18 1.32 -17.43
C ASP A 78 -10.90 1.98 -16.07
N THR A 79 -11.98 2.43 -15.41
CA THR A 79 -11.94 3.11 -14.12
C THR A 79 -11.43 2.21 -12.99
N LYS A 80 -11.64 0.89 -13.06
CA LYS A 80 -11.13 -0.06 -12.06
C LYS A 80 -9.63 -0.22 -12.17
N ALA A 81 -9.10 -0.27 -13.38
CA ALA A 81 -7.65 -0.30 -13.60
C ALA A 81 -6.99 0.99 -13.08
N ALA A 82 -7.59 2.15 -13.34
CA ALA A 82 -7.10 3.43 -12.83
C ALA A 82 -7.12 3.50 -11.30
N GLN A 83 -8.20 3.06 -10.65
CA GLN A 83 -8.30 2.96 -9.19
C GLN A 83 -7.23 2.02 -8.61
N THR A 84 -7.00 0.89 -9.26
CA THR A 84 -5.98 -0.09 -8.82
C THR A 84 -4.57 0.49 -8.92
N LEU A 85 -4.23 1.23 -9.99
CA LEU A 85 -2.94 1.91 -10.09
C LEU A 85 -2.77 2.98 -9.01
N LEU A 86 -3.83 3.74 -8.74
CA LEU A 86 -3.83 4.75 -7.68
C LEU A 86 -3.60 4.11 -6.32
N ALA A 87 -4.30 3.00 -6.03
CA ALA A 87 -4.16 2.21 -4.81
C ALA A 87 -2.74 1.71 -4.61
N VAL A 88 -2.12 1.17 -5.66
CA VAL A 88 -0.74 0.65 -5.62
C VAL A 88 0.28 1.79 -5.42
N ARG A 89 0.07 2.97 -6.02
CA ARG A 89 1.02 4.09 -5.96
C ARG A 89 0.94 4.90 -4.66
N HIS A 90 -0.26 5.14 -4.16
CA HIS A 90 -0.49 6.07 -3.05
C HIS A 90 -1.01 5.39 -1.78
N GLY A 91 -1.33 4.10 -1.84
CA GLY A 91 -2.15 3.44 -0.84
C GLY A 91 -3.59 3.93 -0.95
N MET A 92 -4.54 3.03 -1.14
CA MET A 92 -5.96 3.39 -1.07
C MET A 92 -6.29 3.68 0.39
N SER A 93 -6.11 4.93 0.83
CA SER A 93 -6.68 5.37 2.10
C SER A 93 -8.16 5.62 1.85
N GLU A 94 -8.97 4.57 2.02
CA GLU A 94 -10.35 4.77 2.43
C GLU A 94 -10.26 5.42 3.81
N LYS A 95 -10.24 6.75 3.86
CA LYS A 95 -10.64 7.48 5.05
C LYS A 95 -12.11 7.19 5.26
N GLN A 96 -12.41 5.97 5.70
CA GLN A 96 -13.61 5.70 6.45
C GLN A 96 -13.53 6.69 7.61
N PRO A 97 -14.48 7.61 7.79
CA PRO A 97 -14.54 8.38 9.01
C PRO A 97 -14.82 7.37 10.11
N GLN A 98 -13.77 6.81 10.71
CA GLN A 98 -13.86 6.08 11.95
C GLN A 98 -14.42 7.08 12.95
N GLY A 99 -15.69 6.88 13.27
CA GLY A 99 -16.45 7.72 14.16
C GLY A 99 -15.77 7.74 15.52
N ASN A 100 -15.07 8.83 15.78
CA ASN A 100 -15.26 9.66 16.96
C ASN A 100 -14.62 11.01 16.65
N SER A 101 -15.25 11.80 15.78
CA SER A 101 -14.99 13.23 15.83
C SER A 101 -15.55 13.69 17.18
N GLU A 102 -14.65 14.00 18.10
CA GLU A 102 -14.93 14.75 19.32
C GLU A 102 -15.79 15.95 18.94
N ARG A 103 -17.11 15.82 19.07
CA ARG A 103 -18.01 16.96 18.99
C ARG A 103 -17.77 17.73 20.27
N VAL A 104 -16.88 18.71 20.20
CA VAL A 104 -16.77 19.74 21.22
C VAL A 104 -18.12 20.47 21.24
N SER A 105 -18.99 20.07 22.17
CA SER A 105 -20.26 20.73 22.42
C SER A 105 -19.98 21.97 23.26
N VAL A 106 -19.96 23.14 22.63
CA VAL A 106 -19.88 24.42 23.35
C VAL A 106 -21.29 24.79 23.79
N VAL A 107 -21.61 24.52 25.06
CA VAL A 107 -22.88 24.92 25.68
C VAL A 107 -22.73 26.37 26.17
N PHE A 108 -23.38 27.29 25.47
CA PHE A 108 -23.46 28.68 25.92
C PHE A 108 -24.55 28.82 26.99
N ASN A 109 -24.16 28.85 28.26
CA ASN A 109 -25.06 29.26 29.33
C ASN A 109 -25.19 30.79 29.31
N LEU A 110 -26.23 31.28 28.66
CA LEU A 110 -26.62 32.68 28.75
C LEU A 110 -27.16 32.95 30.17
N PRO A 111 -26.65 33.96 30.89
CA PRO A 111 -27.26 34.38 32.14
C PRO A 111 -28.69 34.90 31.89
N ALA A 112 -29.57 34.75 32.88
CA ALA A 112 -30.94 35.25 32.82
C ALA A 112 -30.94 36.74 32.43
N ALA A 113 -31.95 37.18 31.67
CA ALA A 113 -32.06 38.55 31.19
C ALA A 113 -31.96 39.55 32.35
N MET A 114 -30.79 40.18 32.49
CA MET A 114 -30.55 41.27 33.43
C MET A 114 -30.90 42.60 32.74
N ASP A 115 -31.32 43.58 33.53
CA ASP A 115 -31.58 44.93 33.03
C ASP A 115 -30.26 45.57 32.54
N ALA A 116 -30.34 46.38 31.48
CA ALA A 116 -29.19 46.90 30.73
C ALA A 116 -28.22 47.71 31.63
N ALA A 117 -28.73 48.31 32.70
CA ALA A 117 -27.94 49.05 33.67
C ALA A 117 -27.00 48.16 34.51
N GLU A 118 -27.40 46.93 34.83
CA GLU A 118 -26.56 46.01 35.61
C GLU A 118 -25.47 45.37 34.75
N TYR A 119 -25.78 45.08 33.47
CA TYR A 119 -24.81 44.55 32.52
C TYR A 119 -23.65 45.53 32.28
N ALA A 120 -23.94 46.83 32.20
CA ALA A 120 -22.92 47.87 32.02
C ALA A 120 -21.96 48.01 33.21
N LYS A 121 -22.39 47.64 34.44
CA LYS A 121 -21.51 47.61 35.62
C LYS A 121 -20.58 46.40 35.62
N ALA A 122 -21.04 45.24 35.18
CA ALA A 122 -20.24 44.01 35.15
C ALA A 122 -19.12 44.03 34.08
N VAL A 123 -19.32 44.78 32.98
CA VAL A 123 -18.36 44.83 31.85
C VAL A 123 -17.18 45.78 32.07
N ARG A 124 -17.19 46.61 33.14
CA ARG A 124 -16.01 47.41 33.52
C ARG A 124 -14.96 46.54 34.21
N VAL A 125 -14.30 45.71 33.42
CA VAL A 125 -13.10 44.97 33.81
C VAL A 125 -11.98 45.99 34.03
N ALA A 126 -11.54 46.15 35.27
CA ALA A 126 -10.31 46.87 35.61
C ALA A 126 -9.14 46.09 34.98
N GLN A 127 -8.54 46.64 33.93
CA GLN A 127 -7.31 46.09 33.36
C GLN A 127 -6.19 46.26 34.39
N VAL A 128 -5.80 45.15 35.02
CA VAL A 128 -4.60 45.10 35.86
C VAL A 128 -3.41 45.00 34.92
N SER A 129 -2.51 45.98 34.95
CA SER A 129 -1.22 45.89 34.29
C SER A 129 -0.38 44.81 34.98
N LEU A 130 0.15 43.86 34.20
CA LEU A 130 1.10 42.86 34.71
C LEU A 130 2.37 43.56 35.22
N PRO A 131 2.91 43.18 36.40
CA PRO A 131 4.21 43.65 36.84
C PRO A 131 5.31 42.86 36.11
N ASP A 132 6.38 43.56 35.78
CA ASP A 132 7.69 43.07 35.34
C ASP A 132 7.78 42.50 33.92
N GLY A 133 7.80 43.41 32.95
CA GLY A 133 8.51 43.24 31.69
C GLY A 133 9.89 43.90 31.77
N SER A 134 10.89 43.15 32.26
CA SER A 134 12.32 43.42 32.07
C SER A 134 13.07 42.10 31.94
#